data_AF-A0A842TX86-F1
#
_entry.id   AF-A0A842TX86-F1
#
_cell.length_a   1.000
_cell.length_b   1.000
_cell.length_c   1.000
_cell.angle_alpha   90.00
_cell.angle_beta   90.00
_cell.angle_gamma   90.00
#
_symmetry.space_group_name_H-M   'P 1'
#
loop_
_entity.id
_entity.type
_entity.pdbx_description
1 polymer ?
#
loop_
_entity_poly.entity_id
_entity_poly.type
_entity_poly.pdbx_seq_one_letter_code
_entity_poly.pdbx_strand_id
1 'polypeptide(L)'
;MVNNDIVTALKNAIDRGESLENAKKIMINSGYSQKDIEEASAFVGGGATAMQEIKPDEHLAMPEHKPIVSFQGQTPQQPPQQPQPTQQQTQSPQPLHPGATPPGTTIPTETTKVKTSPSPRLEPQLKKIKPKEKGKLKEIILLLVLLLLIGVLFATIWFREKILDFFSGF
;
A
#
# COMPACT_ATOMS: atom_id res chain seq x y z
N MET A 1 -1.74 17.13 -10.42
CA MET A 1 -1.03 16.82 -9.16
C MET A 1 -1.56 15.46 -8.75
N VAL A 2 -0.69 14.47 -8.69
CA VAL A 2 -1.08 13.06 -8.50
C VAL A 2 -1.73 12.89 -7.13
N ASN A 3 -2.80 12.11 -7.08
CA ASN A 3 -3.46 11.79 -5.81
C ASN A 3 -2.66 10.71 -5.06
N ASN A 4 -1.94 11.13 -4.01
CA ASN A 4 -1.04 10.26 -3.24
C ASN A 4 -1.76 9.10 -2.55
N ASP A 5 -3.06 9.24 -2.25
CA ASP A 5 -3.83 8.19 -1.60
C ASP A 5 -4.03 6.99 -2.53
N ILE A 6 -4.27 7.26 -3.83
CA ILE A 6 -4.42 6.22 -4.86
C ILE A 6 -3.08 5.52 -5.11
N VAL A 7 -1.99 6.29 -5.18
CA VAL A 7 -0.62 5.72 -5.33
C VAL A 7 -0.32 4.77 -4.17
N THR A 8 -0.64 5.19 -2.94
CA THR A 8 -0.42 4.38 -1.75
C THR A 8 -1.31 3.13 -1.74
N ALA A 9 -2.57 3.25 -2.14
CA ALA A 9 -3.50 2.12 -2.21
C ALA A 9 -3.08 1.09 -3.27
N LEU A 10 -2.71 1.56 -4.48
CA LEU A 10 -2.19 0.70 -5.56
C LEU A 10 -0.91 -0.02 -5.11
N LYS A 11 0.03 0.69 -4.47
CA LYS A 11 1.25 0.09 -3.93
C LYS A 11 0.95 -0.98 -2.88
N ASN A 12 0.08 -0.68 -1.93
CA ASN A 12 -0.32 -1.64 -0.89
C ASN A 12 -1.00 -2.89 -1.47
N ALA A 13 -1.75 -2.77 -2.57
CA ALA A 13 -2.36 -3.91 -3.24
C ALA A 13 -1.29 -4.79 -3.93
N ILE A 14 -0.32 -4.17 -4.60
CA ILE A 14 0.80 -4.88 -5.24
C ILE A 14 1.68 -5.57 -4.20
N ASP A 15 1.98 -4.90 -3.08
CA ASP A 15 2.74 -5.48 -1.97
C ASP A 15 2.05 -6.71 -1.35
N ARG A 16 0.73 -6.85 -1.54
CA ARG A 16 -0.07 -8.03 -1.14
C ARG A 16 -0.11 -9.13 -2.20
N GLY A 17 0.56 -8.94 -3.34
CA GLY A 17 0.58 -9.89 -4.45
C GLY A 17 -0.56 -9.73 -5.45
N GLU A 18 -1.33 -8.64 -5.39
CA GLU A 18 -2.32 -8.37 -6.43
C GLU A 18 -1.68 -7.78 -7.69
N SER A 19 -2.20 -8.13 -8.86
CA SER A 19 -1.76 -7.50 -10.12
C SER A 19 -2.19 -6.03 -10.17
N LEU A 20 -1.42 -5.22 -10.88
CA LEU A 20 -1.72 -3.80 -11.06
C LEU A 20 -3.11 -3.61 -11.69
N GLU A 21 -3.48 -4.44 -12.65
CA GLU A 21 -4.79 -4.43 -13.31
C GLU A 21 -5.93 -4.74 -12.34
N ASN A 22 -5.74 -5.70 -11.43
CA ASN A 22 -6.74 -6.02 -10.42
C ASN A 22 -6.88 -4.87 -9.41
N ALA A 23 -5.76 -4.29 -8.97
CA ALA A 23 -5.74 -3.14 -8.09
C ALA A 23 -6.46 -1.94 -8.71
N LYS A 24 -6.22 -1.64 -10.00
CA LYS A 24 -6.96 -0.60 -10.74
C LYS A 24 -8.47 -0.85 -10.71
N LYS A 25 -8.90 -2.10 -10.97
CA LYS A 25 -10.32 -2.48 -10.95
C LYS A 25 -10.95 -2.30 -9.57
N ILE A 26 -10.25 -2.65 -8.49
CA ILE A 26 -10.72 -2.43 -7.11
C ILE A 26 -10.87 -0.94 -6.83
N MET A 27 -9.94 -0.10 -7.29
CA MET A 27 -10.04 1.36 -7.13
C MET A 27 -11.23 1.94 -7.89
N ILE A 28 -11.52 1.48 -9.12
CA ILE A 28 -12.71 1.89 -9.88
C ILE A 28 -13.99 1.54 -9.10
N ASN A 29 -14.08 0.31 -8.58
CA ASN A 29 -15.21 -0.14 -7.78
C ASN A 29 -15.35 0.62 -6.44
N SER A 30 -14.26 1.23 -5.96
CA SER A 30 -14.23 2.04 -4.74
C SER A 30 -14.64 3.50 -4.99
N GLY A 31 -14.96 3.86 -6.24
CA GLY A 31 -15.42 5.20 -6.63
C GLY A 31 -14.30 6.18 -6.99
N TYR A 32 -13.07 5.71 -7.17
CA TYR A 32 -11.98 6.56 -7.69
C TYR A 32 -12.15 6.78 -9.20
N SER A 33 -11.74 7.96 -9.67
CA SER A 33 -11.82 8.29 -11.10
C SER A 33 -10.79 7.46 -11.89
N GLN A 34 -11.18 6.98 -13.07
CA GLN A 34 -10.28 6.19 -13.92
C GLN A 34 -9.00 6.95 -14.28
N LYS A 35 -9.13 8.26 -14.55
CA LYS A 35 -8.01 9.14 -14.88
C LYS A 35 -6.98 9.21 -13.74
N ASP A 36 -7.43 9.39 -12.49
CA ASP A 36 -6.50 9.48 -11.37
C ASP A 36 -5.81 8.13 -11.08
N ILE A 37 -6.52 7.03 -11.32
CA ILE A 37 -5.97 5.67 -11.22
C ILE A 37 -4.91 5.43 -12.28
N GLU A 38 -5.13 5.85 -13.52
CA GLU A 38 -4.17 5.74 -14.61
C GLU A 38 -2.90 6.55 -14.31
N GLU A 39 -3.06 7.82 -13.92
CA GLU A 39 -1.94 8.68 -13.52
C GLU A 39 -1.16 8.04 -12.35
N ALA A 40 -1.83 7.66 -11.27
CA ALA A 40 -1.20 7.00 -10.12
C ALA A 40 -0.51 5.68 -10.50
N SER A 41 -1.08 4.91 -11.42
CA SER A 41 -0.49 3.63 -11.86
C SER A 41 0.81 3.81 -12.63
N ALA A 42 0.96 4.90 -13.39
CA ALA A 42 2.21 5.24 -14.05
C ALA A 42 3.32 5.52 -13.02
N PHE A 43 2.99 6.17 -11.89
CA PHE A 43 3.93 6.40 -10.79
C PHE A 43 4.33 5.10 -10.07
N VAL A 44 3.38 4.20 -9.85
CA VAL A 44 3.66 2.92 -9.15
C VAL A 44 4.43 1.95 -10.05
N GLY A 45 4.08 1.85 -11.33
CA GLY A 45 4.76 0.97 -12.30
C GLY A 45 6.13 1.51 -12.74
N GLY A 46 6.28 2.83 -12.89
CA GLY A 46 7.54 3.46 -13.31
C GLY A 46 8.58 3.58 -12.20
N GLY A 47 8.18 3.47 -10.93
CA GLY A 47 9.09 3.61 -9.78
C GLY A 47 10.11 2.48 -9.61
N ALA A 48 9.89 1.33 -10.24
CA ALA A 48 10.85 0.22 -10.22
C ALA A 48 11.91 0.33 -11.34
N THR A 49 11.65 1.09 -12.40
CA THR A 49 12.56 1.24 -13.55
C THR A 49 13.23 2.62 -13.62
N ALA A 50 12.68 3.66 -12.98
CA ALA A 50 13.26 5.01 -12.99
C ALA A 50 14.51 5.21 -12.10
N MET A 51 14.99 4.16 -11.40
CA MET A 51 16.29 4.19 -10.71
C MET A 51 17.42 3.51 -11.52
N GLN A 52 17.12 3.07 -12.75
CA GLN A 52 18.11 2.69 -13.77
C GLN A 52 17.88 3.46 -15.07
N GLU A 53 17.71 4.77 -15.00
CA GLU A 53 18.12 5.61 -16.14
C GLU A 53 19.65 5.77 -16.07
N ILE A 54 20.35 4.69 -16.42
CA ILE A 54 21.73 4.77 -16.86
C ILE A 54 21.69 5.59 -18.14
N LYS A 55 22.07 6.85 -18.01
CA LYS A 55 22.40 7.80 -19.07
C LYS A 55 23.00 7.06 -20.28
N PRO A 56 22.30 6.97 -21.44
CA PRO A 56 22.82 6.29 -22.62
C PRO A 56 23.64 7.28 -23.44
N ASP A 57 24.82 7.66 -22.96
CA ASP A 57 25.81 8.36 -23.77
C ASP A 57 27.19 8.01 -23.25
N GLU A 58 27.69 6.89 -23.77
CA GLU A 58 29.09 6.45 -23.89
C GLU A 58 29.09 4.94 -23.71
N HIS A 59 29.05 4.18 -24.80
CA HIS A 59 29.84 2.96 -25.03
C HIS A 59 29.56 2.47 -26.45
N LEU A 60 30.32 3.03 -27.39
CA LEU A 60 30.57 2.44 -28.70
C LEU A 60 31.30 1.10 -28.50
N ALA A 61 30.62 -0.01 -28.82
CA ALA A 61 31.11 -1.28 -29.38
C ALA A 61 30.35 -2.49 -28.81
N MET A 62 29.40 -3.00 -29.59
CA MET A 62 28.76 -4.31 -29.40
C MET A 62 29.76 -5.44 -29.67
N PRO A 63 29.61 -6.57 -28.95
CA PRO A 63 29.48 -7.83 -29.65
C PRO A 63 28.15 -8.53 -29.32
N GLU A 64 27.45 -8.83 -30.39
CA GLU A 64 26.26 -9.65 -30.58
C GLU A 64 26.33 -11.00 -29.84
N HIS A 65 25.45 -11.26 -28.86
CA HIS A 65 25.17 -12.61 -28.33
C HIS A 65 23.64 -12.85 -28.14
N LYS A 66 23.25 -14.10 -28.39
CA LYS A 66 21.95 -14.62 -28.84
C LYS A 66 20.82 -14.67 -27.78
N PRO A 67 19.54 -14.80 -28.20
CA PRO A 67 18.38 -14.85 -27.30
C PRO A 67 17.97 -16.29 -26.95
N ILE A 68 18.09 -16.67 -25.68
CA ILE A 68 17.41 -17.83 -25.04
C ILE A 68 17.31 -17.40 -23.56
N VAL A 69 16.14 -17.23 -22.94
CA VAL A 69 15.37 -18.27 -22.25
C VAL A 69 13.96 -17.73 -21.94
N SER A 70 12.97 -18.50 -22.35
CA SER A 70 11.57 -18.45 -21.97
C SER A 70 11.40 -18.74 -20.47
N PHE A 71 10.87 -17.78 -19.70
CA PHE A 71 10.33 -18.04 -18.37
C PHE A 71 8.83 -18.32 -18.48
N GLN A 72 8.51 -19.61 -18.65
CA GLN A 72 7.20 -20.17 -18.37
C GLN A 72 7.30 -20.80 -16.97
N GLY A 73 6.63 -20.18 -15.97
CA GLY A 73 6.76 -20.60 -14.59
C GLY A 73 5.66 -20.07 -13.68
N GLN A 74 4.55 -20.81 -13.66
CA GLN A 74 3.71 -21.10 -12.49
C GLN A 74 2.86 -19.97 -11.87
N THR A 75 1.57 -20.04 -12.17
CA THR A 75 0.45 -19.62 -11.31
C THR A 75 0.42 -20.44 -10.02
N PRO A 76 0.50 -19.79 -8.84
CA PRO A 76 0.12 -20.42 -7.59
C PRO A 76 -1.36 -20.15 -7.29
N GLN A 77 -2.12 -21.25 -7.27
CA GLN A 77 -3.11 -21.60 -6.25
C GLN A 77 -3.99 -20.49 -5.66
N GLN A 78 -5.25 -20.52 -6.10
CA GLN A 78 -6.48 -20.54 -5.31
C GLN A 78 -6.38 -20.07 -3.84
N PRO A 79 -7.09 -18.99 -3.44
CA PRO A 79 -7.09 -18.53 -2.06
C PRO A 79 -7.70 -19.58 -1.11
N PRO A 80 -7.12 -19.78 0.09
CA PRO A 80 -7.74 -20.60 1.11
C PRO A 80 -9.09 -20.00 1.51
N GLN A 81 -10.12 -20.86 1.52
CA GLN A 81 -11.43 -20.56 2.09
C GLN A 81 -11.23 -20.06 3.52
N GLN A 82 -11.49 -18.78 3.72
CA GLN A 82 -11.53 -18.18 5.03
C GLN A 82 -12.75 -18.74 5.77
N PRO A 83 -12.59 -19.31 6.98
CA PRO A 83 -13.71 -19.86 7.74
C PRO A 83 -14.73 -18.76 8.04
N GLN A 84 -15.99 -19.02 7.66
CA GLN A 84 -17.13 -18.21 8.08
C GLN A 84 -17.15 -18.17 9.63
N PRO A 85 -17.21 -16.98 10.25
CA PRO A 85 -17.51 -16.91 11.67
C PRO A 85 -18.97 -17.36 11.85
N THR A 86 -19.14 -18.48 12.56
CA THR A 86 -20.41 -18.94 13.08
C THR A 86 -21.02 -17.80 13.91
N GLN A 87 -22.02 -17.11 13.36
CA GLN A 87 -22.81 -16.17 14.15
C GLN A 87 -23.54 -16.99 15.21
N GLN A 88 -23.09 -16.83 16.45
CA GLN A 88 -23.77 -17.33 17.63
C GLN A 88 -25.08 -16.56 17.73
N GLN A 89 -26.14 -17.20 17.23
CA GLN A 89 -27.48 -16.69 17.23
C GLN A 89 -28.02 -16.77 18.66
N THR A 90 -27.90 -15.69 19.41
CA THR A 90 -28.61 -15.53 20.68
C THR A 90 -30.10 -15.50 20.36
N GLN A 91 -30.77 -16.63 20.59
CA GLN A 91 -32.22 -16.76 20.53
C GLN A 91 -32.84 -15.86 21.58
N SER A 92 -33.50 -14.79 21.15
CA SER A 92 -34.42 -14.04 22.00
C SER A 92 -35.76 -14.78 22.04
N PRO A 93 -36.38 -14.94 23.23
CA PRO A 93 -37.59 -15.73 23.42
C PRO A 93 -38.80 -15.13 22.70
N GLN A 94 -39.55 -16.02 22.09
CA GLN A 94 -40.77 -15.82 21.33
C GLN A 94 -41.94 -15.54 22.30
N PRO A 95 -42.66 -14.41 22.18
CA PRO A 95 -43.93 -14.24 22.89
C PRO A 95 -45.00 -15.09 22.22
N LEU A 96 -45.55 -16.04 22.97
CA LEU A 96 -46.76 -16.78 22.65
C LEU A 96 -47.95 -15.80 22.57
N HIS A 97 -48.49 -15.56 21.38
CA HIS A 97 -49.84 -15.03 21.21
C HIS A 97 -50.76 -16.13 20.67
N PRO A 98 -51.72 -16.61 21.46
CA PRO A 98 -52.88 -17.34 20.96
C PRO A 98 -54.00 -16.34 20.65
N GLY A 99 -54.70 -16.47 19.50
CA GLY A 99 -55.94 -15.73 19.31
C GLY A 99 -56.45 -15.55 17.89
N ALA A 100 -57.15 -16.58 17.40
CA ALA A 100 -58.40 -16.52 16.62
C ALA A 100 -58.46 -15.80 15.25
N THR A 101 -58.82 -16.61 14.26
CA THR A 101 -59.35 -16.34 12.91
C THR A 101 -60.57 -15.42 12.86
N PRO A 102 -60.81 -14.74 11.72
CA PRO A 102 -61.90 -15.18 10.84
C PRO A 102 -61.54 -15.25 9.34
N PRO A 103 -62.32 -15.99 8.51
CA PRO A 103 -62.04 -16.26 7.10
C PRO A 103 -62.73 -15.25 6.18
N GLY A 104 -62.06 -14.85 5.08
CA GLY A 104 -62.72 -14.03 4.05
C GLY A 104 -61.79 -13.50 2.96
N THR A 105 -61.66 -14.28 1.89
CA THR A 105 -61.50 -13.89 0.47
C THR A 105 -60.78 -12.58 0.14
N THR A 106 -59.51 -12.66 -0.30
CA THR A 106 -58.91 -11.68 -1.23
C THR A 106 -57.83 -12.29 -2.13
N ILE A 107 -58.19 -12.37 -3.42
CA ILE A 107 -57.42 -12.16 -4.66
C ILE A 107 -55.88 -12.07 -4.56
N PRO A 108 -55.10 -12.84 -5.34
CA PRO A 108 -53.65 -12.72 -5.41
C PRO A 108 -53.25 -11.54 -6.31
N THR A 109 -52.83 -10.44 -5.71
CA THR A 109 -52.02 -9.42 -6.36
C THR A 109 -50.57 -9.66 -5.94
N GLU A 110 -49.73 -10.11 -6.87
CA GLU A 110 -48.29 -10.15 -6.72
C GLU A 110 -47.77 -8.72 -6.47
N THR A 111 -47.47 -8.42 -5.22
CA THR A 111 -46.59 -7.32 -4.85
C THR A 111 -45.40 -7.94 -4.14
N THR A 112 -44.37 -8.23 -4.92
CA THR A 112 -43.04 -8.61 -4.46
C THR A 112 -42.47 -7.46 -3.64
N LYS A 113 -42.82 -7.44 -2.36
CA LYS A 113 -42.20 -6.60 -1.35
C LYS A 113 -40.79 -7.16 -1.16
N VAL A 114 -39.86 -6.61 -1.91
CA VAL A 114 -38.42 -6.79 -1.72
C VAL A 114 -38.14 -6.45 -0.27
N LYS A 115 -38.00 -7.50 0.54
CA LYS A 115 -37.50 -7.43 1.90
C LYS A 115 -36.05 -7.02 1.78
N THR A 116 -35.84 -5.70 1.77
CA THR A 116 -34.54 -5.08 1.96
C THR A 116 -34.02 -5.58 3.30
N SER A 117 -33.28 -6.68 3.23
CA SER A 117 -32.46 -7.16 4.32
C SER A 117 -31.54 -5.99 4.66
N PRO A 118 -31.51 -5.51 5.92
CA PRO A 118 -30.55 -4.51 6.32
C PRO A 118 -29.17 -5.14 6.15
N SER A 119 -28.55 -4.83 5.01
CA SER A 119 -27.17 -5.19 4.75
C SER A 119 -26.39 -4.68 5.95
N PRO A 120 -25.60 -5.53 6.63
CA PRO A 120 -24.74 -5.07 7.71
C PRO A 120 -23.84 -4.00 7.10
N ARG A 121 -24.17 -2.75 7.42
CA ARG A 121 -23.36 -1.58 7.12
C ARG A 121 -22.04 -1.88 7.81
N LEU A 122 -21.08 -2.38 7.04
CA LEU A 122 -19.67 -2.34 7.38
C LEU A 122 -19.35 -0.86 7.54
N GLU A 123 -19.62 -0.33 8.74
CA GLU A 123 -18.95 0.87 9.17
C GLU A 123 -17.47 0.57 8.98
N PRO A 124 -16.78 1.34 8.12
CA PRO A 124 -15.34 1.31 8.13
C PRO A 124 -14.99 1.76 9.53
N GLN A 125 -14.64 0.82 10.40
CA GLN A 125 -13.93 1.08 11.63
C GLN A 125 -12.65 1.77 11.18
N LEU A 126 -12.75 3.08 11.01
CA LEU A 126 -11.71 4.01 10.66
C LEU A 126 -10.82 4.02 11.89
N LYS A 127 -10.05 2.94 12.04
CA LYS A 127 -8.97 2.82 12.99
C LYS A 127 -8.17 4.08 12.75
N LYS A 128 -8.27 5.01 13.70
CA LYS A 128 -7.56 6.28 13.70
C LYS A 128 -6.08 5.92 13.76
N ILE A 129 -5.50 5.68 12.59
CA ILE A 129 -4.08 5.39 12.43
C ILE A 129 -3.42 6.71 12.82
N LYS A 130 -2.92 6.79 14.05
CA LYS A 130 -2.12 7.93 14.47
C LYS A 130 -1.01 8.04 13.44
N PRO A 131 -0.91 9.16 12.69
CA PRO A 131 0.16 9.34 11.72
C PRO A 131 1.47 9.15 12.49
N LYS A 132 2.20 8.11 12.14
CA LYS A 132 3.53 7.87 12.68
C LYS A 132 4.39 8.96 12.09
N GLU A 133 4.54 10.07 12.81
CA GLU A 133 5.40 11.17 12.41
C GLU A 133 6.77 10.58 12.08
N LYS A 134 7.16 10.66 10.81
CA LYS A 134 8.51 10.33 10.37
C LYS A 134 9.42 11.38 11.00
N GLY A 135 9.88 11.09 12.22
CA GLY A 135 10.62 12.02 13.04
C GLY A 135 11.87 12.51 12.32
N LYS A 136 12.14 13.81 12.44
CA LYS A 136 13.33 14.53 11.94
C LYS A 136 14.64 14.07 12.59
N LEU A 137 14.64 12.92 13.27
CA LEU A 137 15.77 12.36 13.99
C LEU A 137 16.96 12.12 13.05
N LYS A 138 16.70 11.65 11.82
CA LYS A 138 17.77 11.43 10.82
C LYS A 138 18.47 12.72 10.41
N GLU A 139 17.71 13.82 10.30
CA GLU A 139 18.25 15.13 9.94
C GLU A 139 19.11 15.71 11.07
N ILE A 140 18.66 15.57 12.33
CA ILE A 140 19.43 16.00 13.50
C ILE A 140 20.74 15.22 13.62
N ILE A 141 20.71 13.89 13.44
CA ILE A 141 21.90 13.05 13.45
C ILE A 141 22.87 13.47 12.33
N LEU A 142 22.36 13.73 11.13
CA LEU A 142 23.18 14.18 10.00
C LEU A 142 23.90 15.50 10.30
N LEU A 143 23.19 16.46 10.91
CA LEU A 143 23.73 17.77 11.27
C LEU A 143 24.83 17.65 12.34
N LEU A 144 24.63 16.74 13.31
CA LEU A 144 25.61 16.48 14.37
C LEU A 144 26.89 15.84 13.81
N VAL A 145 26.76 14.87 12.90
CA VAL A 145 27.91 14.26 12.19
C VAL A 145 28.66 15.29 11.35
N LEU A 146 27.93 16.17 10.66
CA LEU A 146 28.53 17.23 9.85
C LEU A 146 29.33 18.22 10.69
N LEU A 147 28.80 18.66 11.83
CA LEU A 147 29.51 19.54 12.78
C LEU A 147 30.77 18.87 13.33
N LEU A 148 30.71 17.58 13.63
CA LEU A 148 31.86 16.82 14.13
C LEU A 148 32.97 16.75 13.06
N LEU A 149 32.62 16.49 11.80
CA LEU A 149 33.56 16.48 10.67
C LEU A 149 34.26 17.83 10.49
N ILE A 150 33.50 18.92 10.55
CA ILE A 150 34.05 20.29 10.47
C ILE A 150 34.97 20.57 11.67
N GLY A 151 34.57 20.17 12.88
CA GLY A 151 35.38 20.33 14.08
C GLY A 151 36.72 19.59 14.00
N VAL A 152 36.72 18.34 13.52
CA VAL A 152 37.96 17.58 13.27
C VAL A 152 38.83 18.27 12.23
N LEU A 153 38.25 18.79 11.15
CA LEU A 153 39.00 19.52 10.13
C LEU A 153 39.68 20.77 10.71
N PHE A 154 38.96 21.58 11.49
CA PHE A 154 39.54 22.75 12.17
C PHE A 154 40.63 22.34 13.17
N ALA A 155 40.39 21.29 13.95
CA ALA A 155 41.38 20.78 14.87
C ALA A 155 42.66 20.34 14.14
N THR A 156 42.57 19.67 12.98
CA THR A 156 43.76 19.28 12.21
C THR A 156 44.55 20.47 11.69
N ILE A 157 43.89 21.55 11.27
CA ILE A 157 44.56 22.78 10.82
C ILE A 157 45.26 23.46 11.99
N TRP A 158 44.59 23.56 13.14
CA TRP A 158 45.14 24.24 14.31
C TRP A 158 46.27 23.45 14.99
N PHE A 159 46.13 22.13 15.09
CA PHE A 159 47.13 21.25 15.71
C PHE A 159 48.22 20.79 14.74
N ARG A 160 48.22 21.26 13.48
CA ARG A 160 49.20 20.87 12.47
C ARG A 160 50.65 20.98 12.97
N GLU A 161 51.00 22.12 13.57
CA GLU A 161 52.35 22.35 14.09
C GLU A 161 52.69 21.40 15.25
N LYS A 162 51.74 21.12 16.14
CA LYS A 162 51.92 20.16 17.25
C LYS A 162 52.05 18.72 16.77
N ILE A 163 51.34 18.35 15.70
CA ILE A 163 51.43 17.03 15.08
C ILE A 163 52.80 16.88 14.41
N LEU A 164 53.26 17.89 13.68
CA LEU A 164 54.58 17.88 13.04
C LEU A 164 55.72 17.80 14.06
N ASP A 165 55.62 18.55 15.17
CA ASP A 165 56.58 18.46 16.29
C ASP A 165 56.59 17.09 16.96
N PHE A 166 55.43 16.43 17.06
CA PHE A 166 55.35 15.08 17.63
C PHE A 166 56.05 14.04 16.74
N PHE A 167 55.96 14.20 15.42
CA PHE A 167 56.63 13.31 14.47
C PHE A 167 58.12 13.60 14.27
N SER A 168 58.57 14.82 14.51
CA SER A 168 60.01 15.15 14.42
C SER A 168 60.81 14.68 15.63
N GLY A 169 60.15 14.37 16.75
CA GLY A 169 60.75 13.81 17.95
C GLY A 169 60.84 12.27 17.97
N PHE A 170 60.30 11.58 16.98
CA PHE A 170 60.35 10.13 16.81
C PHE A 170 61.36 9.76 15.71
#